data_AF-A0A9D6LTF8-F1
#
_entry.id   AF-A0A9D6LTF8-F1
#
_cell.length_a   1.000
_cell.length_b   1.000
_cell.length_c   1.000
_cell.angle_alpha   90.00
_cell.angle_beta   90.00
_cell.angle_gamma   90.00
#
_symmetry.space_group_name_H-M   'P 1'
#
loop_
_entity.id
_entity.type
_entity.pdbx_description
1 polymer ?
#
loop_
_entity_poly.entity_id
_entity_poly.type
_entity_poly.pdbx_seq_one_letter_code
_entity_poly.pdbx_strand_id
1 'polypeptide(L)'
;QVFGQAAFAEHYKPRIDAEQHLGGFVASHEMAHAIGLAPDIKERLGKDFVSPYVEEWKATAGGLVFNNWLPYKHKQRKASLKNLRTELVHQLANSSRYSAIRDKDSMKAYYRQSIMLMKVAEETGVVQRAGKGKSSWKINLDKAAVLGFFERVAAQYHELLRIYAEGSRSELEGFVSKNLQTTEFVDYMARAVENKKSKTPLPAPVEATRLPTAAP
;
A
#
# COMPACT_ATOMS: atom_id res chain seq x y z
N GLN A 1 7.25 -11.18 18.04
CA GLN A 1 8.11 -10.06 18.47
C GLN A 1 7.23 -8.87 18.83
N VAL A 2 7.45 -8.25 19.99
CA VAL A 2 6.79 -6.98 20.37
C VAL A 2 7.62 -5.85 19.74
N PHE A 3 7.09 -5.20 18.70
CA PHE A 3 7.77 -4.07 18.09
C PHE A 3 7.40 -2.79 18.83
N GLY A 4 8.24 -2.38 19.79
CA GLY A 4 8.23 -0.98 20.20
C GLY A 4 8.68 -0.11 19.02
N GLN A 5 8.13 1.09 18.89
CA GLN A 5 8.57 2.08 17.88
C GLN A 5 10.09 2.29 17.81
N ALA A 6 10.80 2.10 18.94
CA ALA A 6 12.26 2.14 18.99
C ALA A 6 12.92 0.92 18.31
N ALA A 7 12.38 -0.28 18.49
CA ALA A 7 12.86 -1.51 17.86
C ALA A 7 12.65 -1.50 16.33
N PHE A 8 11.61 -0.82 15.83
CA PHE A 8 11.38 -0.66 14.39
C PHE A 8 12.43 0.25 13.73
N ALA A 9 12.87 1.32 14.42
CA ALA A 9 13.92 2.21 13.94
C ALA A 9 15.34 1.62 14.13
N GLU A 10 15.60 0.88 15.20
CA GLU A 10 16.91 0.27 15.49
C GLU A 10 17.18 -1.02 14.71
N HIS A 11 16.16 -1.87 14.46
CA HIS A 11 16.32 -3.08 13.64
C HIS A 11 16.34 -2.80 12.14
N TYR A 12 15.96 -1.60 11.73
CA TYR A 12 15.96 -1.17 10.33
C TYR A 12 17.10 -0.18 10.06
N LYS A 13 18.34 -0.59 10.36
CA LYS A 13 19.47 -0.10 9.56
C LYS A 13 19.25 -0.69 8.15
N PRO A 14 19.03 0.12 7.10
CA PRO A 14 18.87 -0.41 5.75
C PRO A 14 20.19 -1.09 5.36
N ARG A 15 20.28 -2.40 5.57
CA ARG A 15 21.32 -3.29 5.04
C ARG A 15 20.80 -4.13 3.88
N ILE A 16 19.58 -3.83 3.44
CA ILE A 16 19.03 -4.34 2.19
C ILE A 16 19.33 -3.26 1.17
N ASP A 17 19.91 -3.67 0.04
CA ASP A 17 20.11 -2.84 -1.13
C ASP A 17 18.74 -2.31 -1.60
N ALA A 18 18.33 -1.18 -1.01
CA ALA A 18 16.99 -0.64 -1.13
C ALA A 18 16.68 -0.33 -2.59
N GLU A 19 17.70 0.02 -3.39
CA GLU A 19 17.57 0.35 -4.80
C GLU A 19 17.14 -0.85 -5.65
N GLN A 20 17.66 -2.07 -5.40
CA GLN A 20 17.25 -3.26 -6.14
C GLN A 20 15.83 -3.75 -5.76
N HIS A 21 15.47 -3.69 -4.47
CA HIS A 21 14.16 -4.17 -4.00
C HIS A 21 13.04 -3.14 -4.26
N LEU A 22 13.33 -1.85 -4.07
CA LEU A 22 12.43 -0.76 -4.46
C LEU A 22 12.27 -0.75 -5.98
N GLY A 23 13.31 -1.00 -6.77
CA GLY A 23 13.21 -1.05 -8.23
C GLY A 23 12.18 -2.06 -8.74
N GLY A 24 12.13 -3.27 -8.17
CA GLY A 24 11.16 -4.30 -8.57
C GLY A 24 9.71 -3.99 -8.19
N PHE A 25 9.46 -3.50 -6.97
CA PHE A 25 8.12 -3.09 -6.55
C PHE A 25 7.66 -1.83 -7.28
N VAL A 26 8.50 -0.80 -7.36
CA VAL A 26 8.18 0.47 -8.04
C VAL A 26 7.90 0.22 -9.51
N ALA A 27 8.73 -0.57 -10.22
CA ALA A 27 8.42 -0.93 -11.60
C ALA A 27 7.07 -1.63 -11.74
N SER A 28 6.73 -2.52 -10.81
CA SER A 28 5.43 -3.22 -10.82
C SER A 28 4.26 -2.30 -10.46
N HIS A 29 4.48 -1.32 -9.59
CA HIS A 29 3.52 -0.26 -9.27
C HIS A 29 3.24 0.60 -10.50
N GLU A 30 4.29 1.09 -11.18
CA GLU A 30 4.17 1.88 -12.40
C GLU A 30 3.48 1.10 -13.53
N MET A 31 3.82 -0.19 -13.70
CA MET A 31 3.12 -1.06 -14.65
C MET A 31 1.63 -1.20 -14.31
N ALA A 32 1.28 -1.28 -13.03
CA ALA A 32 -0.10 -1.46 -12.59
C ALA A 32 -0.98 -0.22 -12.85
N HIS A 33 -0.41 0.98 -13.03
CA HIS A 33 -1.17 2.15 -13.48
C HIS A 33 -1.84 1.91 -14.84
N ALA A 34 -1.14 1.28 -15.78
CA ALA A 34 -1.65 1.04 -17.12
C ALA A 34 -2.69 -0.10 -17.20
N ILE A 35 -2.78 -0.95 -16.18
CA ILE A 35 -3.62 -2.15 -16.21
C ILE A 35 -5.08 -1.82 -15.88
N GLY A 36 -5.99 -2.40 -16.67
CA GLY A 36 -7.44 -2.36 -16.43
C GLY A 36 -8.11 -1.02 -16.73
N LEU A 37 -7.44 -0.11 -17.43
CA LEU A 37 -8.04 1.14 -17.88
C LEU A 37 -8.94 0.88 -19.09
N ALA A 38 -10.26 0.94 -18.90
CA ALA A 38 -11.20 0.99 -20.02
C ALA A 38 -11.11 2.35 -20.74
N PRO A 39 -11.26 2.42 -22.08
CA PRO A 39 -11.17 3.67 -22.83
C PRO A 39 -12.16 4.75 -22.37
N ASP A 40 -13.33 4.34 -21.87
CA ASP A 40 -14.44 5.20 -21.43
C ASP A 40 -14.37 5.57 -19.94
N ILE A 41 -13.36 5.10 -19.19
CA ILE A 41 -13.35 5.16 -17.73
C ILE A 41 -13.55 6.57 -17.15
N LYS A 42 -12.97 7.58 -17.81
CA LYS A 42 -13.07 8.99 -17.39
C LYS A 42 -14.46 9.57 -17.60
N GLU A 43 -15.18 9.08 -18.60
CA GLU A 43 -16.56 9.46 -18.88
C GLU A 43 -17.52 8.76 -17.92
N ARG A 44 -17.34 7.44 -17.74
CA ARG A 44 -18.21 6.60 -16.91
C ARG A 44 -18.06 6.84 -15.40
N LEU A 45 -16.84 6.99 -14.90
CA LEU A 45 -16.56 7.17 -13.47
C LEU A 45 -16.39 8.64 -13.08
N GLY A 46 -16.23 9.53 -14.07
CA GLY A 46 -16.00 10.96 -13.89
C GLY A 46 -14.50 11.31 -13.78
N LYS A 47 -14.09 12.35 -14.52
CA LYS A 47 -12.70 12.83 -14.58
C LYS A 47 -12.12 13.20 -13.21
N ASP A 48 -12.96 13.68 -12.30
CA ASP A 48 -12.54 14.11 -10.96
C ASP A 48 -12.50 12.96 -9.94
N PHE A 49 -13.14 11.83 -10.25
CA PHE A 49 -13.36 10.75 -9.29
C PHE A 49 -12.38 9.57 -9.40
N VAL A 50 -11.64 9.46 -10.51
CA VAL A 50 -10.34 8.78 -10.48
C VAL A 50 -9.38 9.68 -9.70
N SER A 51 -9.69 9.87 -8.41
CA SER A 51 -8.89 10.67 -7.51
C SER A 51 -7.50 10.05 -7.46
N PRO A 52 -6.43 10.86 -7.40
CA PRO A 52 -5.06 10.37 -7.41
C PRO A 52 -4.82 9.23 -6.41
N TYR A 53 -5.45 9.25 -5.24
CA TYR A 53 -5.29 8.19 -4.23
C TYR A 53 -5.91 6.83 -4.60
N VAL A 54 -6.99 6.80 -5.39
CA VAL A 54 -7.62 5.53 -5.83
C VAL A 54 -6.73 4.88 -6.88
N GLU A 55 -6.18 5.70 -7.78
CA GLU A 55 -5.26 5.25 -8.81
C GLU A 55 -3.92 4.78 -8.21
N GLU A 56 -3.40 5.49 -7.20
CA GLU A 56 -2.25 5.06 -6.40
C GLU A 56 -2.52 3.76 -5.64
N TRP A 57 -3.72 3.61 -5.05
CA TRP A 57 -4.10 2.35 -4.41
C TRP A 57 -4.16 1.20 -5.41
N LYS A 58 -4.73 1.42 -6.60
CA LYS A 58 -4.75 0.44 -7.70
C LYS A 58 -3.33 0.01 -8.05
N ALA A 59 -2.42 0.97 -8.23
CA ALA A 59 -1.04 0.71 -8.58
C ALA A 59 -0.28 -0.03 -7.48
N THR A 60 -0.43 0.37 -6.22
CA THR A 60 0.17 -0.31 -5.07
C THR A 60 -0.35 -1.73 -4.90
N ALA A 61 -1.67 -1.92 -4.94
CA ALA A 61 -2.28 -3.25 -4.83
C ALA A 61 -1.87 -4.14 -6.01
N GLY A 62 -1.85 -3.60 -7.23
CA GLY A 62 -1.36 -4.29 -8.42
C GLY A 62 0.11 -4.67 -8.32
N GLY A 63 0.98 -3.77 -7.87
CA GLY A 63 2.39 -4.04 -7.64
C GLY A 63 2.61 -5.17 -6.64
N LEU A 64 1.84 -5.20 -5.54
CA LEU A 64 1.86 -6.32 -4.59
C LEU A 64 1.33 -7.62 -5.20
N VAL A 65 0.30 -7.55 -6.05
CA VAL A 65 -0.27 -8.72 -6.72
C VAL A 65 0.71 -9.34 -7.72
N PHE A 66 1.22 -8.55 -8.66
CA PHE A 66 2.08 -9.05 -9.74
C PHE A 66 3.48 -9.40 -9.30
N ASN A 67 4.08 -8.59 -8.41
CA ASN A 67 5.47 -8.82 -8.00
C ASN A 67 5.60 -9.89 -6.90
N ASN A 68 4.56 -10.08 -6.08
CA ASN A 68 4.65 -10.94 -4.89
C ASN A 68 3.61 -12.06 -4.89
N TRP A 69 2.33 -11.70 -4.99
CA TRP A 69 1.25 -12.65 -4.75
C TRP A 69 1.11 -13.73 -5.83
N LEU A 70 1.03 -13.33 -7.10
CA LEU A 70 0.91 -14.26 -8.22
C LEU A 70 2.13 -15.18 -8.33
N PRO A 71 3.38 -14.68 -8.29
CA PRO A 71 4.56 -15.55 -8.24
C PRO A 71 4.49 -16.59 -7.12
N TYR A 72 4.02 -16.20 -5.94
CA TYR A 72 3.86 -17.10 -4.80
C TYR A 72 2.78 -18.17 -5.03
N LYS A 73 1.57 -17.75 -5.46
CA LYS A 73 0.45 -18.68 -5.73
C LYS A 73 0.75 -19.67 -6.84
N HIS A 74 1.49 -19.23 -7.87
CA HIS A 74 1.89 -20.07 -9.01
C HIS A 74 3.24 -20.79 -8.80
N LYS A 75 3.79 -20.78 -7.58
CA LYS A 75 5.02 -21.51 -7.21
C LYS A 75 6.22 -21.20 -8.12
N GLN A 76 6.39 -19.96 -8.53
CA GLN A 76 7.55 -19.55 -9.31
C GLN A 76 8.84 -19.70 -8.49
N ARG A 77 9.95 -20.08 -9.14
CA ARG A 77 11.21 -20.54 -8.51
C ARG A 77 11.82 -19.60 -7.45
N LYS A 78 11.50 -18.31 -7.48
CA LYS A 78 12.02 -17.29 -6.54
C LYS A 78 11.00 -16.79 -5.53
N ALA A 79 9.72 -17.15 -5.66
CA ALA A 79 8.67 -16.66 -4.79
C ALA A 79 8.57 -17.52 -3.52
N SER A 80 8.60 -16.87 -2.36
CA SER A 80 8.59 -17.58 -1.07
C SER A 80 7.79 -16.80 -0.03
N LEU A 81 7.37 -17.49 1.03
CA LEU A 81 6.72 -16.85 2.18
C LEU A 81 7.66 -15.84 2.85
N LYS A 82 8.98 -16.04 2.78
CA LYS A 82 9.97 -15.09 3.27
C LYS A 82 9.90 -13.78 2.49
N ASN A 83 9.77 -13.82 1.17
CA ASN A 83 9.65 -12.62 0.34
C ASN A 83 8.36 -11.86 0.67
N LEU A 84 7.24 -12.58 0.81
CA LEU A 84 5.95 -11.97 1.21
C LEU A 84 6.06 -11.25 2.55
N ARG A 85 6.72 -11.86 3.54
CA ARG A 85 6.96 -11.24 4.85
C ARG A 85 7.81 -9.98 4.75
N THR A 86 8.90 -10.04 3.98
CA THR A 86 9.79 -8.89 3.76
C THR A 86 9.03 -7.73 3.14
N GLU A 87 8.29 -8.00 2.06
CA GLU A 87 7.52 -6.98 1.35
C GLU A 87 6.44 -6.36 2.25
N LEU A 88 5.70 -7.19 3.00
CA LEU A 88 4.71 -6.72 3.97
C LEU A 88 5.30 -5.74 4.97
N VAL A 89 6.47 -6.06 5.54
CA VAL A 89 7.16 -5.18 6.49
C VAL A 89 7.59 -3.87 5.81
N HIS A 90 8.11 -3.93 4.58
CA HIS A 90 8.48 -2.74 3.82
C HIS A 90 7.29 -1.81 3.57
N GLN A 91 6.15 -2.37 3.14
CA GLN A 91 4.95 -1.58 2.87
C GLN A 91 4.35 -0.97 4.14
N LEU A 92 4.37 -1.70 5.26
CA LEU A 92 3.97 -1.14 6.55
C LEU A 92 4.92 -0.02 7.02
N ALA A 93 6.22 -0.16 6.77
CA ALA A 93 7.21 0.88 7.07
C ALA A 93 6.95 2.15 6.25
N ASN A 94 6.73 2.00 4.95
CA ASN A 94 6.44 3.12 4.05
C ASN A 94 5.11 3.77 4.40
N SER A 95 4.08 2.98 4.67
CA SER A 95 2.75 3.48 5.05
C SER A 95 2.80 4.30 6.34
N SER A 96 3.59 3.85 7.32
CA SER A 96 3.85 4.57 8.56
C SER A 96 4.61 5.89 8.31
N ARG A 97 5.48 5.96 7.31
CA ARG A 97 6.19 7.22 6.98
C ARG A 97 5.26 8.23 6.32
N TYR A 98 4.45 7.79 5.36
CA TYR A 98 3.49 8.67 4.66
C TYR A 98 2.36 9.15 5.57
N SER A 99 2.06 8.42 6.64
CA SER A 99 1.09 8.88 7.64
C SER A 99 1.56 10.09 8.46
N ALA A 100 2.88 10.29 8.57
CA ALA A 100 3.45 11.45 9.27
C ALA A 100 3.39 12.75 8.47
N ILE A 101 2.90 12.73 7.22
CA ILE A 101 2.82 13.90 6.33
C ILE A 101 1.40 14.20 5.84
N ARG A 102 0.39 13.79 6.62
CA ARG A 102 -1.04 13.97 6.33
C ARG A 102 -1.45 15.40 5.95
N ASP A 103 -0.71 16.40 6.43
CA ASP A 103 -1.02 17.83 6.25
C ASP A 103 -0.36 18.44 4.99
N LYS A 104 0.39 17.66 4.19
CA LYS A 104 1.00 18.12 2.94
C LYS A 104 0.14 17.75 1.73
N ASP A 105 -0.42 18.74 1.04
CA ASP A 105 -1.34 18.56 -0.09
C ASP A 105 -0.81 17.64 -1.19
N SER A 106 0.46 17.79 -1.57
CA SER A 106 1.10 16.97 -2.61
C SER A 106 1.26 15.50 -2.25
N MET A 107 1.10 15.13 -0.97
CA MET A 107 1.32 13.78 -0.46
C MET A 107 0.05 13.15 0.14
N LYS A 108 -1.11 13.83 0.03
CA LYS A 108 -2.41 13.31 0.50
C LYS A 108 -2.81 12.01 -0.18
N ALA A 109 -2.39 11.78 -1.42
CA ALA A 109 -2.65 10.54 -2.14
C ALA A 109 -1.89 9.35 -1.52
N TYR A 110 -0.58 9.50 -1.31
CA TYR A 110 0.27 8.52 -0.63
C TYR A 110 -0.21 8.22 0.79
N TYR A 111 -0.68 9.24 1.51
CA TYR A 111 -1.29 9.07 2.82
C TYR A 111 -2.55 8.20 2.80
N ARG A 112 -3.50 8.49 1.89
CA ARG A 112 -4.76 7.76 1.80
C ARG A 112 -4.57 6.30 1.39
N GLN A 113 -3.67 6.00 0.45
CA GLN A 113 -3.35 4.60 0.14
C GLN A 113 -2.68 3.88 1.32
N SER A 114 -1.85 4.59 2.08
CA SER A 114 -1.18 4.04 3.26
C SER A 114 -2.17 3.65 4.35
N ILE A 115 -3.24 4.45 4.52
CA ILE A 115 -4.37 4.11 5.40
C ILE A 115 -5.04 2.81 4.95
N MET A 116 -5.33 2.67 3.66
CA MET A 116 -5.99 1.48 3.13
C MET A 116 -5.13 0.22 3.36
N LEU A 117 -3.81 0.33 3.16
CA LEU A 117 -2.87 -0.76 3.43
C LEU A 117 -2.84 -1.14 4.92
N MET A 118 -2.74 -0.14 5.80
CA MET A 118 -2.75 -0.35 7.25
C MET A 118 -4.06 -0.97 7.73
N LYS A 119 -5.19 -0.57 7.13
CA LYS A 119 -6.51 -1.16 7.41
C LYS A 119 -6.55 -2.64 7.03
N VAL A 120 -6.06 -3.01 5.85
CA VAL A 120 -5.96 -4.42 5.45
C VAL A 120 -5.08 -5.20 6.42
N ALA A 121 -3.97 -4.61 6.88
CA ALA A 121 -3.08 -5.25 7.83
C ALA A 121 -3.72 -5.44 9.22
N GLU A 122 -4.57 -4.52 9.65
CA GLU A 122 -5.39 -4.68 10.86
C GLU A 122 -6.46 -5.77 10.66
N GLU A 123 -7.27 -5.69 9.59
CA GLU A 123 -8.36 -6.63 9.29
C GLU A 123 -7.89 -8.09 9.22
N THR A 124 -6.64 -8.30 8.76
CA THR A 124 -6.03 -9.63 8.61
C THR A 124 -5.20 -10.06 9.81
N GLY A 125 -5.14 -9.24 10.85
CA GLY A 125 -4.39 -9.51 12.08
C GLY A 125 -2.88 -9.46 11.91
N VAL A 126 -2.36 -8.95 10.79
CA VAL A 126 -0.93 -8.64 10.60
C VAL A 126 -0.50 -7.57 11.59
N VAL A 127 -1.28 -6.53 11.79
CA VAL A 127 -0.99 -5.52 12.81
C VAL A 127 -2.00 -5.64 13.93
N GLN A 128 -1.50 -5.73 15.16
CA GLN A 128 -2.32 -5.86 16.36
C GLN A 128 -1.87 -4.88 17.43
N ARG A 129 -2.81 -4.31 18.19
CA ARG A 129 -2.49 -3.53 19.40
C ARG A 129 -1.78 -4.41 20.43
N ALA A 130 -0.70 -3.92 21.02
CA ALA A 130 0.05 -4.63 22.04
C ALA A 130 -0.51 -4.32 23.45
N GLY A 131 -1.74 -4.77 23.70
CA GLY A 131 -2.44 -4.66 25.00
C GLY A 131 -3.38 -3.46 25.13
N LYS A 132 -4.31 -3.53 26.10
CA LYS A 132 -5.25 -2.43 26.40
C LYS A 132 -4.48 -1.23 26.95
N GLY A 133 -4.66 -0.05 26.33
CA GLY A 133 -4.09 1.21 26.79
C GLY A 133 -2.60 1.44 26.50
N LYS A 134 -1.92 0.55 25.77
CA LYS A 134 -0.52 0.75 25.39
C LYS A 134 -0.41 1.33 23.99
N SER A 135 0.40 2.38 23.88
CA SER A 135 0.83 3.05 22.64
C SER A 135 1.81 2.19 21.82
N SER A 136 1.58 0.89 21.72
CA SER A 136 2.44 -0.03 20.98
C SER A 136 1.61 -1.04 20.19
N TRP A 137 2.18 -1.51 19.10
CA TRP A 137 1.59 -2.50 18.21
C TRP A 137 2.63 -3.57 17.89
N LYS A 138 2.18 -4.70 17.35
CA LYS A 138 3.04 -5.80 16.93
C LYS A 138 2.69 -6.24 15.53
N ILE A 139 3.70 -6.70 14.80
CA ILE A 139 3.53 -7.35 13.49
C ILE A 139 3.46 -8.85 13.71
N ASN A 140 2.34 -9.44 13.31
CA ASN A 140 2.17 -10.87 13.16
C ASN A 140 2.63 -11.29 11.76
N LEU A 141 3.72 -12.06 11.70
CA LEU A 141 4.25 -12.62 10.46
C LEU A 141 3.95 -14.12 10.31
N ASP A 142 2.97 -14.62 11.05
CA ASP A 142 2.47 -15.98 10.89
C ASP A 142 1.93 -16.19 9.49
N LYS A 143 2.11 -17.40 8.97
CA LYS A 143 1.76 -17.75 7.59
C LYS A 143 0.32 -17.37 7.26
N ALA A 144 -0.64 -17.67 8.14
CA ALA A 144 -2.05 -17.37 7.92
C ALA A 144 -2.31 -15.86 7.78
N ALA A 145 -1.74 -15.04 8.67
CA ALA A 145 -1.91 -13.58 8.62
C ALA A 145 -1.28 -12.98 7.36
N VAL A 146 -0.07 -13.40 7.01
CA VAL A 146 0.63 -12.93 5.79
C VAL A 146 -0.14 -13.30 4.54
N LEU A 147 -0.61 -14.55 4.41
CA LEU A 147 -1.39 -14.96 3.25
C LEU A 147 -2.74 -14.25 3.19
N GLY A 148 -3.42 -14.09 4.33
CA GLY A 148 -4.67 -13.34 4.42
C GLY A 148 -4.51 -11.88 3.98
N PHE A 149 -3.40 -11.23 4.33
CA PHE A 149 -3.07 -9.88 3.86
C PHE A 149 -3.00 -9.81 2.33
N PHE A 150 -2.17 -10.65 1.70
CA PHE A 150 -2.03 -10.61 0.24
C PHE A 150 -3.32 -11.06 -0.48
N GLU A 151 -4.10 -11.98 0.09
CA GLU A 151 -5.43 -12.35 -0.42
C GLU A 151 -6.39 -11.16 -0.41
N ARG A 152 -6.42 -10.40 0.69
CA ARG A 152 -7.29 -9.23 0.82
C ARG A 152 -6.86 -8.09 -0.12
N VAL A 153 -5.56 -7.85 -0.27
CA VAL A 153 -5.02 -6.89 -1.25
C VAL A 153 -5.41 -7.30 -2.67
N ALA A 154 -5.21 -8.58 -3.03
CA ALA A 154 -5.57 -9.08 -4.35
C ALA A 154 -7.08 -8.98 -4.63
N ALA A 155 -7.92 -9.23 -3.63
CA ALA A 155 -9.36 -9.08 -3.75
C ALA A 155 -9.76 -7.62 -4.00
N GLN A 156 -9.18 -6.66 -3.26
CA GLN A 156 -9.43 -5.23 -3.48
C GLN A 156 -8.93 -4.77 -4.85
N TYR A 157 -7.77 -5.26 -5.30
CA TYR A 157 -7.25 -4.98 -6.64
C TYR A 157 -8.20 -5.47 -7.73
N HIS A 158 -8.67 -6.72 -7.62
CA HIS A 158 -9.62 -7.30 -8.57
C HIS A 158 -10.97 -6.58 -8.58
N GLU A 159 -11.51 -6.23 -7.39
CA GLU A 159 -12.73 -5.43 -7.25
C GLU A 159 -12.60 -4.10 -7.99
N LEU A 160 -11.45 -3.42 -7.83
CA LEU A 160 -11.19 -2.14 -8.47
C LEU A 160 -11.00 -2.26 -10.00
N LEU A 161 -10.30 -3.29 -10.48
CA LEU A 161 -10.19 -3.56 -11.92
C LEU A 161 -11.55 -3.83 -12.56
N ARG A 162 -12.44 -4.56 -11.89
CA ARG A 162 -13.81 -4.78 -12.37
C ARG A 162 -14.58 -3.47 -12.43
N ILE A 163 -14.52 -2.63 -11.39
CA ILE A 163 -15.15 -1.30 -11.40
C ILE A 163 -14.61 -0.45 -12.56
N TYR A 164 -13.30 -0.49 -12.77
CA TYR A 164 -12.65 0.24 -13.87
C TYR A 164 -13.05 -0.29 -15.25
N ALA A 165 -13.27 -1.59 -15.40
CA ALA A 165 -13.69 -2.20 -16.65
C ALA A 165 -15.17 -1.93 -16.99
N GLU A 166 -16.07 -2.06 -16.02
CA GLU A 166 -17.53 -2.11 -16.27
C GLU A 166 -18.41 -1.46 -15.19
N GLY A 167 -17.85 -1.04 -14.07
CA GLY A 167 -18.63 -0.51 -12.94
C GLY A 167 -19.20 0.90 -13.13
N SER A 168 -20.06 1.29 -12.22
CA SER A 168 -20.62 2.64 -12.11
C SER A 168 -19.80 3.52 -11.17
N ARG A 169 -19.99 4.84 -11.26
CA ARG A 169 -19.45 5.79 -10.29
C ARG A 169 -19.87 5.46 -8.84
N SER A 170 -21.12 5.03 -8.65
CA SER A 170 -21.63 4.65 -7.32
C SER A 170 -20.88 3.44 -6.74
N GLU A 171 -20.50 2.47 -7.58
CA GLU A 171 -19.68 1.34 -7.14
C GLU A 171 -18.27 1.76 -6.74
N LEU A 172 -17.67 2.72 -7.45
CA LEU A 172 -16.37 3.29 -7.08
C LEU A 172 -16.46 4.05 -5.74
N GLU A 173 -17.52 4.84 -5.55
CA GLU A 173 -17.81 5.54 -4.28
C GLU A 173 -18.01 4.56 -3.12
N GLY A 174 -18.70 3.44 -3.37
CA GLY A 174 -18.87 2.35 -2.43
C GLY A 174 -17.54 1.69 -2.06
N PHE A 175 -16.69 1.41 -3.05
CA PHE A 175 -15.35 0.87 -2.84
C PHE A 175 -14.50 1.79 -1.97
N VAL A 176 -14.46 3.08 -2.28
CA VAL A 176 -13.73 4.08 -1.49
C VAL A 176 -14.27 4.13 -0.07
N SER A 177 -15.59 4.29 0.09
CA SER A 177 -16.23 4.41 1.41
C SER A 177 -15.96 3.19 2.28
N LYS A 178 -15.97 1.99 1.71
CA LYS A 178 -15.67 0.73 2.39
C LYS A 178 -14.20 0.62 2.81
N ASN A 179 -13.27 0.98 1.94
CA ASN A 179 -11.86 0.65 2.10
C ASN A 179 -11.00 1.79 2.68
N LEU A 180 -11.42 3.04 2.53
CA LEU A 180 -10.72 4.22 3.07
C LEU A 180 -11.11 4.58 4.51
N GLN A 181 -12.12 3.92 5.08
CA GLN A 181 -12.50 4.12 6.49
C GLN A 181 -11.31 3.89 7.42
N THR A 182 -10.88 4.95 8.12
CA THR A 182 -9.87 4.86 9.16
C THR A 182 -10.49 4.25 10.40
N THR A 183 -9.84 3.21 10.94
CA THR A 183 -10.14 2.77 12.30
C THR A 183 -9.41 3.70 13.28
N GLU A 184 -9.86 3.76 14.53
CA GLU A 184 -9.10 4.44 15.60
C GLU A 184 -7.66 3.95 15.70
N PHE A 185 -7.41 2.69 15.31
CA PHE A 185 -6.08 2.10 15.33
C PHE A 185 -5.20 2.59 14.18
N VAL A 186 -5.74 2.68 12.97
CA VAL A 186 -5.03 3.25 11.81
C VAL A 186 -4.74 4.73 12.04
N ASP A 187 -5.69 5.49 12.59
CA ASP A 187 -5.47 6.90 12.96
C ASP A 187 -4.41 7.05 14.06
N TYR A 188 -4.39 6.13 15.02
CA TYR A 188 -3.35 6.07 16.04
C TYR A 188 -1.97 5.78 15.44
N MET A 189 -1.84 4.76 14.59
CA MET A 189 -0.58 4.44 13.91
C MET A 189 -0.09 5.62 13.07
N ALA A 190 -1.02 6.33 12.43
CA ALA A 190 -0.72 7.50 11.64
C ALA A 190 -0.08 8.63 12.46
N ARG A 191 -0.65 8.93 13.63
CA ARG A 191 -0.20 9.98 14.57
C ARG A 191 1.07 9.60 15.32
N ALA A 192 1.26 8.32 15.63
CA ALA A 192 2.40 7.89 16.45
C ALA A 192 3.75 8.20 15.78
N VAL A 193 3.81 8.25 14.44
CA VAL A 193 5.03 8.52 13.68
C VAL A 193 5.40 10.02 13.64
N GLU A 194 4.43 10.91 13.82
CA GLU A 194 4.59 12.37 13.82
C GLU A 194 5.49 12.87 14.98
N ASN A 195 5.55 12.13 16.09
CA ASN A 195 6.20 12.56 17.33
C ASN A 195 7.72 12.36 17.40
N LYS A 196 8.37 11.92 16.32
CA LYS A 196 9.84 11.98 16.21
C LYS A 196 10.19 12.73 14.95
N LYS A 197 10.84 13.88 15.10
CA LYS A 197 11.54 14.60 14.02
C LYS A 197 12.46 13.63 13.27
N SER A 198 11.93 12.94 12.26
CA SER A 198 12.68 12.04 11.40
C SER A 198 13.66 12.90 10.61
N LYS A 199 14.96 12.74 10.91
CA LYS A 199 16.05 13.41 10.19
C LYS A 199 16.34 12.78 8.82
N THR A 200 15.62 11.73 8.44
CA THR A 200 15.78 11.09 7.14
C THR A 200 14.93 11.84 6.11
N PRO A 201 15.53 12.45 5.07
CA PRO A 201 14.79 13.07 3.99
C PRO A 201 13.85 12.05 3.36
N LEU A 202 12.61 12.46 3.07
CA LEU A 202 11.73 11.63 2.26
C LEU A 202 12.33 11.50 0.85
N PRO A 203 12.19 10.33 0.20
CA PRO A 203 12.44 10.28 -1.24
C PRO A 203 11.56 11.34 -1.90
N ALA A 204 12.13 12.05 -2.87
CA ALA A 204 11.36 12.98 -3.68
C ALA A 204 10.15 12.24 -4.27
N PRO A 205 8.99 12.90 -4.42
CA PRO A 205 7.92 12.36 -5.24
C PRO A 205 8.55 11.95 -6.57
N VAL A 206 8.38 10.71 -6.99
CA VAL A 206 8.72 10.34 -8.35
C VAL A 206 7.76 11.17 -9.19
N GLU A 207 8.26 12.18 -9.90
CA GLU A 207 7.48 12.78 -10.97
C GLU A 207 7.12 11.61 -11.87
N ALA A 208 5.83 11.26 -11.94
CA ALA A 208 5.33 10.19 -12.78
C ALA A 208 6.02 10.34 -14.14
N THR A 209 6.96 9.43 -14.43
CA THR A 209 7.77 9.49 -15.63
C THR A 209 6.77 9.53 -16.76
N ARG A 210 6.65 10.68 -17.43
CA ARG A 210 5.82 10.81 -18.62
C ARG A 210 6.29 9.70 -19.53
N LEU A 211 5.43 8.70 -19.75
CA LEU A 211 5.69 7.69 -20.75
C LEU A 211 6.06 8.44 -22.03
N PRO A 212 7.16 8.08 -22.71
CA PRO A 212 7.52 8.73 -23.96
C PRO A 212 6.31 8.60 -24.88
N THR A 213 5.73 9.73 -25.25
CA THR A 213 4.75 9.81 -26.33
C THR A 213 5.41 9.15 -27.53
N ALA A 214 4.89 8.00 -27.95
CA ALA A 214 5.26 7.42 -29.22
C ALA A 214 5.07 8.52 -30.28
N ALA A 215 6.16 8.89 -30.94
CA ALA A 215 6.14 9.85 -32.03
C ALA A 215 5.20 9.32 -33.14
N PRO A 216 4.53 10.23 -33.88
CA PRO A 216 3.52 9.90 -34.88
C PRO A 216 4.03 9.00 -36.00
#